data_AF-A0A2D4WYD5-F1
#
_entry.id   AF-A0A2D4WYD5-F1
#
_cell.length_a   1.000
_cell.length_b   1.000
_cell.length_c   1.000
_cell.angle_alpha   90.00
_cell.angle_beta   90.00
_cell.angle_gamma   90.00
#
_symmetry.space_group_name_H-M   'P 1'
#
loop_
_entity.id
_entity.type
_entity.pdbx_description
1 polymer ?
#
loop_
_entity_poly.entity_id
_entity_poly.type
_entity_poly.pdbx_seq_one_letter_code
_entity_poly.pdbx_strand_id
1 'polypeptide(L)'
;MICYGLLQAQLSRTHYIPPITAASDNNAIPQNQYLHISTPNENPVNVAVNQVGSGVINYTVSNTIPLEIYIGIGDNTPFILPVSNTASSVTNKGYIIQSEKPVYASIRLIAGNQNQAGSLVSKGLSGLGKTFRVGTFTNLKTFSSNNRDYMNFVSVMATENNTQVDFSDLPVDIIIENNTPLSTVLDAGESYVIALNPAEITSNRDGLIGALV
;
A
#
# COMPACT_ATOMS: atom_id res chain seq x y z
N MET A 1 -22.88 21.89 19.35
CA MET A 1 -23.49 21.43 18.09
C MET A 1 -22.51 20.46 17.44
N ILE A 2 -22.65 19.16 17.73
CA ILE A 2 -21.80 18.11 17.18
C ILE A 2 -22.51 17.62 15.92
N CYS A 3 -21.93 17.88 14.76
CA CYS A 3 -22.47 17.42 13.49
C CYS A 3 -22.27 15.90 13.39
N TYR A 4 -23.31 15.11 13.65
CA TYR A 4 -23.38 13.70 13.31
C TYR A 4 -23.62 13.57 11.79
N GLY A 5 -22.57 13.82 11.00
CA GLY A 5 -22.49 13.32 9.63
C GLY A 5 -21.73 12.01 9.67
N LEU A 6 -22.33 10.91 9.22
CA LEU A 6 -21.58 9.69 8.90
C LEU A 6 -20.54 10.06 7.84
N LEU A 7 -19.32 10.37 8.27
CA LEU A 7 -18.18 10.64 7.40
C LEU A 7 -17.87 9.34 6.64
N GLN A 8 -18.34 9.24 5.41
CA GLN A 8 -17.99 8.16 4.47
C GLN A 8 -16.57 8.43 3.93
N ALA A 9 -15.58 8.57 4.82
CA ALA A 9 -14.23 9.04 4.50
C ALA A 9 -13.45 8.13 3.54
N GLN A 10 -13.96 6.91 3.30
CA GLN A 10 -13.39 5.93 2.38
C GLN A 10 -14.08 5.93 1.00
N LEU A 11 -15.17 6.69 0.82
CA LEU A 11 -15.90 6.76 -0.43
C LEU A 11 -15.28 7.85 -1.31
N SER A 12 -14.78 7.50 -2.49
CA SER A 12 -14.11 8.45 -3.39
C SER A 12 -14.33 8.10 -4.87
N ARG A 13 -14.18 9.09 -5.74
CA ARG A 13 -14.17 8.88 -7.21
C ARG A 13 -12.80 8.46 -7.74
N THR A 14 -11.75 8.69 -6.95
CA THR A 14 -10.39 8.32 -7.32
C THR A 14 -9.69 7.69 -6.13
N HIS A 15 -9.03 6.56 -6.36
CA HIS A 15 -8.21 5.87 -5.38
C HIS A 15 -6.84 5.60 -5.97
N TYR A 16 -5.80 6.06 -5.27
CA TYR A 16 -4.41 5.68 -5.50
C TYR A 16 -4.05 4.61 -4.48
N ILE A 17 -3.55 3.48 -4.95
CA ILE A 17 -3.17 2.34 -4.12
C ILE A 17 -1.73 1.96 -4.51
N PRO A 18 -0.72 2.43 -3.76
CA PRO A 18 0.65 2.01 -4.00
C PRO A 18 0.83 0.52 -3.70
N PRO A 19 1.85 -0.15 -4.27
CA PRO A 19 2.19 -1.50 -3.88
C PRO A 19 2.66 -1.54 -2.42
N ILE A 20 2.59 -2.70 -1.79
CA ILE A 20 3.21 -2.95 -0.49
C ILE A 20 4.42 -3.88 -0.66
N THR A 21 5.25 -3.98 0.36
CA THR A 21 6.27 -5.02 0.43
C THR A 21 6.04 -5.92 1.65
N ALA A 22 6.69 -7.07 1.67
CA ALA A 22 6.55 -8.06 2.72
C ALA A 22 7.89 -8.74 2.98
N ALA A 23 8.02 -9.34 4.16
CA ALA A 23 9.14 -10.22 4.45
C ALA A 23 9.08 -11.49 3.60
N SER A 24 10.23 -11.94 3.11
CA SER A 24 10.39 -13.14 2.28
C SER A 24 10.63 -14.40 3.12
N ASP A 25 9.91 -14.55 4.24
CA ASP A 25 10.01 -15.69 5.17
C ASP A 25 8.65 -16.40 5.24
N ASN A 26 8.65 -17.74 5.30
CA ASN A 26 7.49 -18.62 5.10
C ASN A 26 6.21 -18.22 5.85
N ASN A 27 6.32 -17.64 7.05
CA ASN A 27 5.15 -17.22 7.84
C ASN A 27 4.53 -15.89 7.40
N ALA A 28 5.21 -15.15 6.52
CA ALA A 28 4.80 -13.84 6.03
C ALA A 28 4.70 -13.75 4.51
N ILE A 29 5.06 -14.82 3.78
CA ILE A 29 4.92 -14.87 2.32
C ILE A 29 3.47 -14.56 1.94
N PRO A 30 3.22 -13.49 1.17
CA PRO A 30 1.89 -13.18 0.67
C PRO A 30 1.39 -14.32 -0.23
N GLN A 31 0.13 -14.68 -0.05
CA GLN A 31 -0.57 -15.67 -0.84
C GLN A 31 -1.63 -14.94 -1.67
N ASN A 32 -2.85 -15.46 -1.74
CA ASN A 32 -3.91 -14.92 -2.58
C ASN A 32 -4.22 -13.46 -2.23
N GLN A 33 -4.33 -12.63 -3.25
CA GLN A 33 -4.59 -11.20 -3.16
C GLN A 33 -5.77 -10.82 -4.05
N TYR A 34 -6.62 -9.94 -3.54
CA TYR A 34 -7.84 -9.52 -4.22
C TYR A 34 -8.05 -8.01 -4.09
N LEU A 35 -8.39 -7.34 -5.19
CA LEU A 35 -8.89 -5.99 -5.20
C LEU A 35 -10.42 -6.02 -5.12
N HIS A 36 -11.00 -5.35 -4.14
CA HIS A 36 -12.44 -5.23 -3.97
C HIS A 36 -12.88 -3.80 -4.19
N ILE A 37 -13.94 -3.63 -4.99
CA ILE A 37 -14.57 -2.35 -5.27
C ILE A 37 -16.07 -2.47 -5.05
N SER A 38 -16.66 -1.56 -4.28
CA SER A 38 -18.11 -1.55 -4.01
C SER A 38 -18.65 -0.13 -3.94
N THR A 39 -19.97 0.02 -3.96
CA THR A 39 -20.61 1.34 -3.88
C THR A 39 -21.98 1.22 -3.20
N PRO A 40 -22.44 2.25 -2.47
CA PRO A 40 -23.82 2.27 -1.96
C PRO A 40 -24.85 2.59 -3.07
N ASN A 41 -24.41 2.95 -4.27
CA ASN A 41 -25.31 3.30 -5.38
C ASN A 41 -26.09 2.06 -5.87
N GLU A 42 -27.42 2.17 -5.90
CA GLU A 42 -28.31 1.15 -6.49
C GLU A 42 -28.19 1.10 -8.02
N ASN A 43 -27.97 2.26 -8.64
CA ASN A 43 -27.75 2.35 -10.08
C ASN A 43 -26.31 1.97 -10.44
N PRO A 44 -26.09 1.29 -11.59
CA PRO A 44 -24.76 0.97 -12.07
C PRO A 44 -23.81 2.18 -12.16
N VAL A 45 -22.56 1.98 -11.74
CA VAL A 45 -21.47 2.97 -11.77
C VAL A 45 -20.32 2.41 -12.58
N ASN A 46 -19.85 3.15 -13.59
CA ASN A 46 -18.65 2.76 -14.34
C ASN A 46 -17.39 3.04 -13.52
N VAL A 47 -16.47 2.09 -13.56
CA VAL A 47 -15.20 2.12 -12.84
C VAL A 47 -14.08 1.70 -13.81
N ALA A 48 -13.11 2.59 -13.99
CA ALA A 48 -11.85 2.31 -14.66
C ALA A 48 -10.82 1.87 -13.63
N VAL A 49 -10.31 0.64 -13.77
CA VAL A 49 -9.23 0.08 -12.94
C VAL A 49 -7.96 0.10 -13.78
N ASN A 50 -7.06 1.03 -13.46
CA ASN A 50 -5.72 1.08 -14.04
C ASN A 50 -4.76 0.27 -13.17
N GLN A 51 -4.28 -0.86 -13.69
CA GLN A 51 -3.14 -1.55 -13.13
C GLN A 51 -1.88 -0.87 -13.69
N VAL A 52 -1.12 -0.24 -12.82
CA VAL A 52 0.07 0.53 -13.21
C VAL A 52 1.03 -0.38 -13.99
N GLY A 53 1.46 0.07 -15.17
CA GLY A 53 2.32 -0.69 -16.09
C GLY A 53 1.62 -1.76 -16.96
N SER A 54 0.33 -2.03 -16.75
CA SER A 54 -0.43 -3.01 -17.55
C SER A 54 -1.64 -2.40 -18.28
N GLY A 55 -2.12 -1.24 -17.86
CA GLY A 55 -3.21 -0.51 -18.51
C GLY A 55 -4.55 -0.56 -17.77
N VAL A 56 -5.60 -0.09 -18.46
CA VAL A 56 -6.91 0.18 -17.86
C VAL A 56 -7.95 -0.85 -18.33
N ILE A 57 -8.70 -1.41 -17.38
CA ILE A 57 -9.88 -2.25 -17.63
C ILE A 57 -11.10 -1.56 -17.01
N ASN A 58 -12.19 -1.50 -17.78
CA ASN A 58 -13.44 -0.90 -17.32
C ASN A 58 -14.41 -1.96 -16.80
N TYR A 59 -15.06 -1.64 -15.69
CA TYR A 59 -16.06 -2.45 -15.02
C TYR A 59 -17.28 -1.62 -14.66
N THR A 60 -18.31 -2.31 -14.20
CA THR A 60 -19.53 -1.69 -13.68
C THR A 60 -19.83 -2.28 -12.31
N VAL A 61 -20.11 -1.41 -11.33
CA VAL A 61 -20.44 -1.81 -9.94
C VAL A 61 -21.74 -1.19 -9.48
N SER A 62 -22.43 -1.85 -8.56
CA SER A 62 -23.59 -1.32 -7.82
C SER A 62 -23.59 -1.87 -6.40
N ASN A 63 -24.55 -1.47 -5.57
CA ASN A 63 -24.70 -2.01 -4.21
C ASN A 63 -25.03 -3.51 -4.18
N THR A 64 -25.62 -4.05 -5.25
CA THR A 64 -25.93 -5.48 -5.41
C THR A 64 -24.89 -6.23 -6.25
N ILE A 65 -24.00 -5.51 -6.95
CA ILE A 65 -22.96 -6.08 -7.81
C ILE A 65 -21.61 -5.47 -7.41
N PRO A 66 -21.03 -5.88 -6.26
CA PRO A 66 -19.65 -5.53 -5.93
C PRO A 66 -18.68 -6.25 -6.87
N LEU A 67 -17.50 -5.67 -7.06
CA LEU A 67 -16.43 -6.21 -7.88
C LEU A 67 -15.31 -6.76 -7.01
N GLU A 68 -14.87 -7.97 -7.35
CA GLU A 68 -13.67 -8.61 -6.82
C GLU A 68 -12.78 -9.01 -7.99
N ILE A 69 -11.52 -8.59 -7.96
CA ILE A 69 -10.52 -8.92 -8.97
C ILE A 69 -9.40 -9.68 -8.27
N TYR A 70 -9.14 -10.90 -8.73
CA TYR A 70 -7.97 -11.65 -8.29
C TYR A 70 -6.70 -11.00 -8.86
N ILE A 71 -5.79 -10.60 -7.97
CA ILE A 71 -4.52 -9.93 -8.31
C ILE A 71 -3.44 -10.97 -8.61
N GLY A 72 -3.35 -12.01 -7.78
CA GLY A 72 -2.31 -13.01 -7.87
C GLY A 72 -1.99 -13.66 -6.53
N ILE A 73 -0.91 -14.45 -6.53
CA ILE A 73 -0.36 -15.18 -5.38
C ILE A 73 1.15 -14.95 -5.33
N GLY A 74 1.72 -14.89 -4.12
CA GLY A 74 3.16 -14.77 -3.92
C GLY A 74 3.62 -13.34 -3.61
N ASP A 75 4.93 -13.19 -3.51
CA ASP A 75 5.65 -11.97 -3.14
C ASP A 75 5.99 -11.06 -4.33
N ASN A 76 5.60 -11.45 -5.55
CA ASN A 76 5.79 -10.66 -6.75
C ASN A 76 4.50 -10.62 -7.59
N THR A 77 3.65 -9.65 -7.31
CA THR A 77 2.39 -9.43 -8.02
C THR A 77 2.26 -7.97 -8.42
N PRO A 78 1.19 -7.56 -9.13
CA PRO A 78 0.93 -6.14 -9.33
C PRO A 78 0.76 -5.34 -8.03
N PHE A 79 0.47 -5.98 -6.88
CA PHE A 79 0.33 -5.30 -5.59
C PHE A 79 1.52 -5.50 -4.64
N ILE A 80 2.23 -6.63 -4.72
CA ILE A 80 3.39 -6.88 -3.87
C ILE A 80 4.68 -6.58 -4.65
N LEU A 81 5.47 -5.66 -4.11
CA LEU A 81 6.85 -5.40 -4.49
C LEU A 81 7.77 -6.32 -3.65
N PRO A 82 8.58 -7.19 -4.30
CA PRO A 82 9.60 -7.94 -3.59
C PRO A 82 10.53 -7.01 -2.83
N VAL A 83 10.87 -7.33 -1.58
CA VAL A 83 11.70 -6.44 -0.75
C VAL A 83 13.05 -6.16 -1.41
N SER A 84 13.61 -7.09 -2.18
CA SER A 84 14.84 -6.90 -2.96
C SER A 84 14.79 -5.77 -4.01
N ASN A 85 13.60 -5.19 -4.27
CA ASN A 85 13.35 -4.23 -5.33
C ASN A 85 12.94 -2.83 -4.81
N THR A 86 13.10 -2.53 -3.51
CA THR A 86 12.72 -1.22 -2.93
C THR A 86 13.63 -0.06 -3.32
N ALA A 87 14.85 -0.31 -3.78
CA ALA A 87 15.90 0.69 -3.98
C ALA A 87 15.66 1.70 -5.14
N SER A 88 14.59 1.54 -5.92
CA SER A 88 14.30 2.35 -7.11
C SER A 88 12.82 2.70 -7.22
N SER A 89 12.49 3.66 -8.09
CA SER A 89 11.10 3.93 -8.45
C SER A 89 10.44 2.68 -9.04
N VAL A 90 9.17 2.49 -8.72
CA VAL A 90 8.36 1.35 -9.11
C VAL A 90 7.31 1.84 -10.10
N THR A 91 7.39 1.39 -11.34
CA THR A 91 6.61 1.92 -12.46
C THR A 91 5.56 0.96 -12.99
N ASN A 92 5.45 -0.23 -12.39
CA ASN A 92 4.62 -1.33 -12.89
C ASN A 92 3.85 -2.07 -11.79
N LYS A 93 3.62 -1.43 -10.65
CA LYS A 93 2.87 -1.99 -9.52
C LYS A 93 1.99 -0.93 -8.88
N GLY A 94 0.91 -1.38 -8.25
CA GLY A 94 -0.14 -0.54 -7.69
C GLY A 94 -1.33 -0.38 -8.62
N TYR A 95 -2.35 0.30 -8.11
CA TYR A 95 -3.62 0.51 -8.80
C TYR A 95 -4.07 1.96 -8.69
N ILE A 96 -4.60 2.49 -9.78
CA ILE A 96 -5.33 3.75 -9.82
C ILE A 96 -6.75 3.45 -10.26
N ILE A 97 -7.73 3.71 -9.40
CA ILE A 97 -9.13 3.43 -9.66
C ILE A 97 -9.84 4.76 -9.85
N GLN A 98 -10.57 4.90 -10.95
CA GLN A 98 -11.34 6.09 -11.27
C GLN A 98 -12.79 5.70 -11.56
N SER A 99 -13.75 6.45 -11.01
CA SER A 99 -15.17 6.13 -11.16
C SER A 99 -16.00 7.40 -11.33
N GLU A 100 -17.13 7.26 -12.03
CA GLU A 100 -18.05 8.37 -12.30
C GLU A 100 -18.77 8.85 -11.02
N LYS A 101 -19.01 7.91 -10.09
CA LYS A 101 -19.59 8.17 -8.76
C LYS A 101 -18.70 7.58 -7.68
N PRO A 102 -18.80 8.09 -6.43
CA PRO A 102 -17.96 7.60 -5.35
C PRO A 102 -18.14 6.08 -5.08
N VAL A 103 -17.00 5.39 -4.93
CA VAL A 103 -16.88 3.96 -4.62
C VAL A 103 -15.98 3.75 -3.41
N TYR A 104 -16.00 2.54 -2.85
CA TYR A 104 -15.01 2.03 -1.91
C TYR A 104 -14.00 1.18 -2.68
N ALA A 105 -12.72 1.29 -2.34
CA ALA A 105 -11.67 0.42 -2.86
C ALA A 105 -10.78 -0.11 -1.74
N SER A 106 -10.56 -1.42 -1.73
CA SER A 106 -9.70 -2.08 -0.75
C SER A 106 -8.99 -3.27 -1.38
N ILE A 107 -7.77 -3.57 -0.91
CA ILE A 107 -7.08 -4.81 -1.25
C ILE A 107 -7.07 -5.71 -0.03
N ARG A 108 -7.38 -6.99 -0.22
CA ARG A 108 -7.29 -8.03 0.80
C ARG A 108 -6.25 -9.05 0.38
N LEU A 109 -5.51 -9.55 1.35
CA LEU A 109 -4.50 -10.57 1.12
C LEU A 109 -4.50 -11.60 2.25
N ILE A 110 -4.12 -12.82 1.90
CA ILE A 110 -3.88 -13.91 2.84
C ILE A 110 -2.38 -14.20 2.81
N ALA A 111 -1.78 -14.62 3.93
CA ALA A 111 -0.35 -14.95 4.02
C ALA A 111 -0.09 -16.08 5.02
N GLY A 112 1.15 -16.59 5.03
CA GLY A 112 1.63 -17.49 6.07
C GLY A 112 0.87 -18.81 6.16
N ASN A 113 0.68 -19.50 5.02
CA ASN A 113 -0.11 -20.73 4.92
C ASN A 113 -1.57 -20.54 5.40
N GLN A 114 -2.20 -19.44 4.99
CA GLN A 114 -3.58 -19.07 5.32
C GLN A 114 -3.83 -18.70 6.79
N ASN A 115 -2.78 -18.55 7.59
CA ASN A 115 -2.91 -18.18 9.01
C ASN A 115 -2.95 -16.66 9.23
N GLN A 116 -2.59 -15.87 8.23
CA GLN A 116 -2.54 -14.40 8.31
C GLN A 116 -3.48 -13.79 7.28
N ALA A 117 -4.16 -12.72 7.67
CA ALA A 117 -5.00 -11.92 6.80
C ALA A 117 -4.63 -10.44 6.92
N GLY A 118 -4.48 -9.78 5.77
CA GLY A 118 -4.21 -8.36 5.65
C GLY A 118 -5.29 -7.66 4.83
N SER A 119 -5.55 -6.40 5.15
CA SER A 119 -6.46 -5.54 4.38
C SER A 119 -5.91 -4.13 4.33
N LEU A 120 -5.93 -3.53 3.15
CA LEU A 120 -5.62 -2.13 2.91
C LEU A 120 -6.87 -1.47 2.36
N VAL A 121 -7.36 -0.43 3.04
CA VAL A 121 -8.54 0.33 2.62
C VAL A 121 -8.10 1.72 2.18
N SER A 122 -8.42 2.07 0.93
CA SER A 122 -8.07 3.38 0.39
C SER A 122 -9.06 4.45 0.89
N LYS A 123 -8.52 5.63 1.25
CA LYS A 123 -9.31 6.83 1.54
C LYS A 123 -9.59 7.69 0.30
N GLY A 124 -9.03 7.30 -0.85
CA GLY A 124 -9.13 8.06 -2.09
C GLY A 124 -8.64 9.50 -1.93
N LEU A 125 -9.33 10.46 -2.58
CA LEU A 125 -8.92 11.86 -2.61
C LEU A 125 -8.93 12.53 -1.22
N SER A 126 -9.72 12.03 -0.29
CA SER A 126 -9.73 12.51 1.10
C SER A 126 -8.43 12.19 1.85
N GLY A 127 -7.64 11.24 1.35
CA GLY A 127 -6.31 10.90 1.88
C GLY A 127 -5.16 11.57 1.14
N LEU A 128 -5.42 12.38 0.12
CA LEU A 128 -4.37 13.07 -0.63
C LEU A 128 -3.73 14.15 0.23
N GLY A 129 -2.40 14.23 0.19
CA GLY A 129 -1.63 15.15 0.99
C GLY A 129 -0.20 15.24 0.48
N LYS A 130 0.55 16.20 1.04
CA LYS A 130 1.97 16.43 0.74
C LYS A 130 2.87 16.23 1.95
N THR A 131 2.30 15.84 3.08
CA THR A 131 3.01 15.69 4.34
C THR A 131 2.29 14.63 5.16
N PHE A 132 3.02 13.58 5.52
CA PHE A 132 2.51 12.43 6.24
C PHE A 132 3.42 12.10 7.40
N ARG A 133 2.83 11.48 8.42
CA ARG A 133 3.57 10.84 9.50
C ARG A 133 3.28 9.35 9.44
N VAL A 134 4.34 8.55 9.42
CA VAL A 134 4.23 7.10 9.30
C VAL A 134 3.80 6.51 10.64
N GLY A 135 2.80 5.63 10.60
CA GLY A 135 2.36 4.85 11.76
C GLY A 135 2.55 3.37 11.48
N THR A 136 3.53 2.75 12.12
CA THR A 136 3.75 1.30 12.10
C THR A 136 3.60 0.72 13.51
N PHE A 137 3.65 -0.60 13.63
CA PHE A 137 3.69 -1.27 14.92
C PHE A 137 5.12 -1.30 15.48
N THR A 138 5.23 -1.30 16.81
CA THR A 138 6.45 -1.69 17.50
C THR A 138 6.57 -3.21 17.49
N ASN A 139 7.65 -3.73 16.93
CA ASN A 139 7.87 -5.16 16.83
C ASN A 139 8.61 -5.70 18.06
N LEU A 140 7.86 -6.25 19.03
CA LEU A 140 8.40 -6.75 20.31
C LEU A 140 8.85 -8.22 20.27
N LYS A 141 8.72 -8.88 19.11
CA LYS A 141 9.16 -10.27 18.93
C LYS A 141 10.67 -10.39 19.14
N THR A 142 11.10 -11.54 19.67
CA THR A 142 12.53 -11.89 19.71
C THR A 142 12.97 -12.37 18.32
N PHE A 143 13.66 -11.50 17.60
CA PHE A 143 14.21 -11.81 16.29
C PHE A 143 15.54 -12.56 16.40
N SER A 144 15.82 -13.41 15.40
CA SER A 144 17.09 -14.11 15.23
C SER A 144 17.46 -14.14 13.75
N SER A 145 18.67 -14.59 13.40
CA SER A 145 19.09 -14.72 12.00
C SER A 145 18.13 -15.56 11.15
N ASN A 146 17.39 -16.48 11.77
CA ASN A 146 16.49 -17.42 11.11
C ASN A 146 15.02 -17.03 11.25
N ASN A 147 14.73 -15.83 11.75
CA ASN A 147 13.37 -15.39 12.03
C ASN A 147 13.19 -13.93 11.59
N ARG A 148 12.85 -13.76 10.32
CA ARG A 148 12.85 -12.47 9.62
C ARG A 148 11.53 -12.14 8.94
N ASP A 149 10.46 -12.77 9.43
CA ASP A 149 9.09 -12.75 8.92
C ASP A 149 8.33 -11.44 9.14
N TYR A 150 8.95 -10.41 9.69
CA TYR A 150 8.31 -9.11 9.92
C TYR A 150 8.97 -8.05 9.06
N MET A 151 8.18 -7.12 8.56
CA MET A 151 8.66 -6.00 7.75
C MET A 151 7.91 -4.73 8.13
N ASN A 152 8.64 -3.71 8.56
CA ASN A 152 8.10 -2.36 8.65
C ASN A 152 8.31 -1.68 7.31
N PHE A 153 7.28 -1.08 6.74
CA PHE A 153 7.44 -0.35 5.48
C PHE A 153 6.51 0.85 5.40
N VAL A 154 6.91 1.80 4.57
CA VAL A 154 6.05 2.88 4.06
C VAL A 154 6.12 2.87 2.55
N SER A 155 4.98 3.07 1.91
CA SER A 155 4.85 3.07 0.45
C SER A 155 4.07 4.30 0.01
N VAL A 156 4.58 4.99 -0.99
CA VAL A 156 3.98 6.19 -1.56
C VAL A 156 3.80 6.03 -3.06
N MET A 157 2.81 6.72 -3.63
CA MET A 157 2.60 6.84 -5.07
C MET A 157 2.43 8.32 -5.41
N ALA A 158 3.17 8.81 -6.40
CA ALA A 158 3.02 10.17 -6.89
C ALA A 158 1.75 10.29 -7.75
N THR A 159 1.02 11.41 -7.57
CA THR A 159 -0.19 11.71 -8.35
C THR A 159 0.08 12.69 -9.50
N GLU A 160 1.23 13.35 -9.48
CA GLU A 160 1.69 14.35 -10.43
C GLU A 160 3.13 14.02 -10.85
N ASN A 161 3.52 14.45 -12.05
CA ASN A 161 4.89 14.28 -12.54
C ASN A 161 5.89 15.14 -11.76
N ASN A 162 7.15 14.71 -11.73
CA ASN A 162 8.23 15.42 -11.03
C ASN A 162 7.93 15.71 -9.55
N THR A 163 7.29 14.77 -8.86
CA THR A 163 7.02 14.88 -7.42
C THR A 163 8.28 14.53 -6.63
N GLN A 164 8.84 15.51 -5.92
CA GLN A 164 9.89 15.27 -4.94
C GLN A 164 9.30 14.57 -3.70
N VAL A 165 9.90 13.45 -3.30
CA VAL A 165 9.53 12.70 -2.08
C VAL A 165 10.76 12.60 -1.20
N ASP A 166 10.63 13.02 0.07
CA ASP A 166 11.70 13.00 1.05
C ASP A 166 11.25 12.29 2.33
N PHE A 167 12.05 11.34 2.80
CA PHE A 167 11.85 10.62 4.04
C PHE A 167 12.82 11.16 5.09
N SER A 168 12.29 11.66 6.20
CA SER A 168 13.09 12.29 7.25
C SER A 168 12.53 11.98 8.65
N ASP A 169 13.17 12.54 9.69
CA ASP A 169 12.82 12.28 11.10
C ASP A 169 12.86 10.78 11.45
N LEU A 170 13.93 10.12 10.99
CA LEU A 170 14.23 8.71 11.21
C LEU A 170 15.40 8.58 12.20
N PRO A 171 15.44 7.55 13.06
CA PRO A 171 16.59 7.31 13.94
C PRO A 171 17.89 7.09 13.14
N VAL A 172 19.01 7.54 13.70
CA VAL A 172 20.31 7.57 12.98
C VAL A 172 20.87 6.18 12.69
N ASP A 173 20.51 5.19 13.50
CA ASP A 173 21.09 3.84 13.48
C ASP A 173 20.20 2.78 12.81
N ILE A 174 19.10 3.18 12.16
CA ILE A 174 18.29 2.25 11.36
C ILE A 174 19.09 1.72 10.18
N ILE A 175 18.73 0.51 9.73
CA ILE A 175 19.27 -0.09 8.51
C ILE A 175 18.11 -0.25 7.52
N ILE A 176 18.15 0.52 6.44
CA ILE A 176 17.16 0.48 5.37
C ILE A 176 17.49 -0.65 4.41
N GLU A 177 16.49 -1.47 4.08
CA GLU A 177 16.63 -2.54 3.10
C GLU A 177 17.19 -2.02 1.77
N ASN A 178 18.16 -2.76 1.21
CA ASN A 178 18.87 -2.45 -0.04
C ASN A 178 19.59 -1.09 -0.07
N ASN A 179 19.86 -0.45 1.07
CA ASN A 179 20.37 0.93 1.13
C ASN A 179 19.49 1.90 0.32
N THR A 180 18.17 1.69 0.36
CA THR A 180 17.21 2.52 -0.40
C THR A 180 17.38 4.00 -0.02
N PRO A 181 17.61 4.90 -0.99
CA PRO A 181 17.73 6.34 -0.73
C PRO A 181 16.50 6.93 -0.02
N LEU A 182 16.74 7.91 0.86
CA LEU A 182 15.67 8.63 1.58
C LEU A 182 15.07 9.79 0.78
N SER A 183 15.44 9.94 -0.49
CA SER A 183 14.96 11.02 -1.35
C SER A 183 14.90 10.52 -2.78
N THR A 184 13.81 10.85 -3.48
CA THR A 184 13.62 10.47 -4.89
C THR A 184 12.67 11.45 -5.58
N VAL A 185 12.69 11.45 -6.91
CA VAL A 185 11.71 12.13 -7.75
C VAL A 185 10.88 11.07 -8.45
N LEU A 186 9.56 11.20 -8.37
CA LEU A 186 8.61 10.27 -8.95
C LEU A 186 7.73 10.97 -9.99
N ASP A 187 7.42 10.26 -11.07
CA ASP A 187 6.37 10.65 -11.99
C ASP A 187 4.99 10.10 -11.60
N ALA A 188 3.93 10.64 -12.21
CA ALA A 188 2.56 10.25 -11.87
C ALA A 188 2.34 8.74 -12.07
N GLY A 189 1.87 8.08 -11.01
CA GLY A 189 1.65 6.64 -10.96
C GLY A 189 2.88 5.83 -10.54
N GLU A 190 4.07 6.43 -10.49
CA GLU A 190 5.24 5.77 -9.92
C GLU A 190 5.13 5.70 -8.40
N SER A 191 5.66 4.62 -7.83
CA SER A 191 5.67 4.38 -6.39
C SER A 191 7.08 4.22 -5.84
N TYR A 192 7.24 4.44 -4.54
CA TYR A 192 8.50 4.24 -3.84
C TYR A 192 8.25 3.66 -2.46
N VAL A 193 9.11 2.74 -2.04
CA VAL A 193 8.92 1.96 -0.80
C VAL A 193 10.19 2.03 0.04
N ILE A 194 10.06 2.45 1.29
CA ILE A 194 11.11 2.30 2.31
C ILE A 194 10.71 1.13 3.20
N ALA A 195 11.66 0.23 3.46
CA ALA A 195 11.43 -0.95 4.28
C ALA A 195 12.56 -1.15 5.30
N LEU A 196 12.19 -1.51 6.53
CA LEU A 196 13.08 -1.87 7.62
C LEU A 196 12.73 -3.28 8.10
N ASN A 197 13.71 -4.18 8.11
CA ASN A 197 13.53 -5.48 8.75
C ASN A 197 13.91 -5.39 10.24
N PRO A 198 12.96 -5.67 11.17
CA PRO A 198 13.21 -5.63 12.62
C PRO A 198 14.28 -6.60 13.14
N ALA A 199 14.68 -7.59 12.33
CA ALA A 199 15.71 -8.56 12.66
C ALA A 199 17.14 -8.08 12.38
N GLU A 200 17.33 -7.02 11.56
CA GLU A 200 18.66 -6.43 11.29
C GLU A 200 19.25 -5.76 12.52
N ILE A 201 18.48 -4.85 13.13
CA ILE A 201 18.88 -4.10 14.31
C ILE A 201 17.66 -3.76 15.16
N THR A 202 17.86 -3.59 16.46
CA THR A 202 16.79 -3.27 17.41
C THR A 202 16.04 -2.00 17.00
N SER A 203 16.72 -0.99 16.49
CA SER A 203 16.13 0.29 16.07
C SER A 203 15.22 0.19 14.84
N ASN A 204 15.31 -0.90 14.06
CA ASN A 204 14.36 -1.15 12.97
C ASN A 204 12.97 -1.60 13.46
N ARG A 205 12.84 -2.01 14.74
CA ARG A 205 11.58 -2.53 15.30
C ARG A 205 10.49 -1.48 15.36
N ASP A 206 10.85 -0.23 15.56
CA ASP A 206 9.97 0.95 15.64
C ASP A 206 10.52 2.16 14.85
N GLY A 207 11.62 2.02 14.12
CA GLY A 207 12.30 3.14 13.47
C GLY A 207 11.53 3.88 12.38
N LEU A 208 10.40 3.35 11.87
CA LEU A 208 9.50 4.10 10.98
C LEU A 208 8.40 4.84 11.72
N ILE A 209 8.20 4.62 13.03
CA ILE A 209 7.13 5.27 13.79
C ILE A 209 7.43 6.76 13.86
N GLY A 210 6.51 7.56 13.33
CA GLY A 210 6.63 9.00 13.31
C GLY A 210 7.50 9.55 12.17
N ALA A 211 8.06 8.72 11.28
CA ALA A 211 8.85 9.22 10.15
C ALA A 211 8.03 10.24 9.32
N LEU A 212 8.68 11.31 8.88
CA LEU A 212 8.10 12.36 8.03
C LEU A 212 8.29 11.99 6.57
N VAL A 213 7.21 12.05 5.80
CA VAL A 213 7.17 11.84 4.34
C VAL A 213 6.47 12.99 3.66
#